data_AF-A0A523HPH0-F1
#
_entry.id   AF-A0A523HPH0-F1
#
_cell.length_a   1.000
_cell.length_b   1.000
_cell.length_c   1.000
_cell.angle_alpha   90.00
_cell.angle_beta   90.00
_cell.angle_gamma   90.00
#
_symmetry.space_group_name_H-M   'P 1'
#
loop_
_entity.id
_entity.type
_entity.pdbx_description
1 polymer ?
#
loop_
_entity_poly.entity_id
_entity_poly.type
_entity_poly.pdbx_seq_one_letter_code
_entity_poly.pdbx_strand_id
1 'polypeptide(L)'
;MFKISLKQFVLLLVFTVGFSSIGSAQSPNDAAQTIERLNRTIDQVKDLVESFRNDRALQLVIQAEQLRDEAVTALHNGELIKARAKVNLAFALLKKATELTLAVPVRRLQSQLEELLQRADHHVLGSCNQQAGRLLQEAKSFRNKALNGVSAGQIQEAAEHYRVAMQLAYQAMDIVNRTADVNRDRVQNERHKFETLSERARESVEKCNNDHVRQGRQVFQNAMNFADQAEKALRNCNLELAKKLYNQSMLLLVRVMNLCPDHLAGDDVSLAKIKLFQLRRKMEDVRDVIVESRKRSAIRLFERVQKFADEAELALNNVRDQRPNNDRVALKKIELAGKMLGRASRLARPGGPGRFVNRITDEIENTRAEISELRETLTTDSPADANVLIRMSEFVIKRADQAARRGFSKLALEGVLAAQKFLTRAERILGSKQPSAISGDKIQLRLNQLDEAIAEAEDRVLDS
;
A
#
# COMPACT_ATOMS: atom_id res chain seq x y z
N MET A 1 4.99 -18.35 -43.46
CA MET A 1 4.45 -17.24 -42.65
C MET A 1 3.49 -16.40 -43.51
N PHE A 2 2.18 -16.63 -43.42
CA PHE A 2 1.20 -15.73 -44.04
C PHE A 2 0.83 -14.64 -43.04
N LYS A 3 1.40 -13.44 -43.21
CA LYS A 3 1.00 -12.24 -42.46
C LYS A 3 -0.44 -11.90 -42.86
N ILE A 4 -1.35 -11.93 -41.88
CA ILE A 4 -2.72 -11.45 -42.08
C ILE A 4 -2.63 -9.94 -42.25
N SER A 5 -3.08 -9.41 -43.38
CA SER A 5 -3.03 -7.96 -43.65
C SER A 5 -4.08 -7.22 -42.81
N LEU A 6 -3.85 -5.93 -42.52
CA LEU A 6 -4.81 -5.07 -41.80
C LEU A 6 -6.21 -5.09 -42.45
N LYS A 7 -6.29 -5.26 -43.79
CA LYS A 7 -7.56 -5.44 -44.51
C LYS A 7 -8.29 -6.74 -44.14
N GLN A 8 -7.58 -7.87 -44.09
CA GLN A 8 -8.16 -9.15 -43.63
C GLN A 8 -8.58 -9.08 -42.16
N PHE A 9 -7.91 -8.24 -41.36
CA PHE A 9 -8.24 -8.00 -39.95
C PHE A 9 -9.54 -7.18 -39.78
N VAL A 10 -9.75 -6.15 -40.62
CA VAL A 10 -10.96 -5.32 -40.64
C VAL A 10 -12.16 -6.06 -41.21
N LEU A 11 -11.98 -6.90 -42.23
CA LEU A 11 -13.06 -7.67 -42.85
C LEU A 11 -13.67 -8.71 -41.89
N LEU A 12 -12.82 -9.26 -41.03
CA LEU A 12 -13.18 -10.15 -39.93
C LEU A 12 -13.90 -9.43 -38.75
N LEU A 13 -13.94 -8.10 -38.75
CA LEU A 13 -14.61 -7.24 -37.76
C LEU A 13 -16.01 -6.78 -38.25
N VAL A 14 -16.23 -6.74 -39.57
CA VAL A 14 -17.45 -6.21 -40.20
C VAL A 14 -18.48 -7.31 -40.53
N PHE A 15 -18.11 -8.59 -40.48
CA PHE A 15 -18.99 -9.73 -40.81
C PHE A 15 -20.10 -10.02 -39.77
N THR A 16 -20.53 -9.03 -38.99
CA THR A 16 -21.42 -9.22 -37.84
C THR A 16 -22.91 -9.18 -38.17
N VAL A 17 -23.32 -9.08 -39.44
CA VAL A 17 -24.75 -8.96 -39.79
C VAL A 17 -25.09 -9.78 -41.03
N GLY A 18 -25.77 -10.93 -40.85
CA GLY A 18 -26.34 -11.65 -41.99
C GLY A 18 -27.07 -12.98 -41.77
N PHE A 19 -26.92 -13.70 -40.65
CA PHE A 19 -27.51 -15.04 -40.49
C PHE A 19 -28.62 -15.14 -39.43
N SER A 20 -29.30 -14.03 -39.12
CA SER A 20 -30.42 -14.05 -38.17
C SER A 20 -31.75 -14.31 -38.87
N SER A 21 -32.34 -15.48 -38.60
CA SER A 21 -33.71 -15.91 -38.92
C SER A 21 -34.03 -16.25 -40.40
N ILE A 22 -34.08 -17.56 -40.68
CA ILE A 22 -34.80 -18.11 -41.84
C ILE A 22 -36.29 -18.04 -41.52
N GLY A 23 -36.92 -16.90 -41.80
CA GLY A 23 -38.37 -16.74 -41.72
C GLY A 23 -39.05 -17.41 -42.93
N SER A 24 -40.19 -18.07 -42.69
CA SER A 24 -41.01 -18.64 -43.76
C SER A 24 -41.68 -17.53 -44.58
N ALA A 25 -41.15 -17.23 -45.76
CA ALA A 25 -41.80 -16.39 -46.76
C ALA A 25 -43.11 -17.04 -47.20
N GLN A 26 -44.25 -16.38 -46.94
CA GLN A 26 -45.59 -16.81 -47.36
C GLN A 26 -46.15 -15.94 -48.49
N SER A 27 -45.45 -14.85 -48.85
CA SER A 27 -45.84 -13.93 -49.93
C SER A 27 -44.70 -13.65 -50.94
N PRO A 28 -45.01 -13.19 -52.15
CA PRO A 28 -44.00 -12.75 -53.14
C PRO A 28 -43.09 -11.63 -52.63
N ASN A 29 -43.60 -10.73 -51.79
CA ASN A 29 -42.82 -9.64 -51.17
C ASN A 29 -41.78 -10.19 -50.19
N ASP A 30 -42.09 -11.24 -49.44
CA ASP A 30 -41.13 -11.88 -48.53
C ASP A 30 -40.01 -12.58 -49.30
N ALA A 31 -40.33 -13.18 -50.45
CA ALA A 31 -39.37 -13.87 -51.30
C ALA A 31 -38.37 -12.89 -51.95
N ALA A 32 -38.84 -11.71 -52.39
CA ALA A 32 -37.97 -10.64 -52.89
C ALA A 32 -37.00 -10.12 -51.81
N GLN A 33 -37.48 -9.87 -50.59
CA GLN A 33 -36.61 -9.49 -49.46
C GLN A 33 -35.58 -10.57 -49.11
N THR A 34 -35.96 -11.85 -49.23
CA THR A 34 -35.05 -12.96 -48.93
C THR A 34 -33.93 -13.06 -49.98
N ILE A 35 -34.23 -12.80 -51.26
CA ILE A 35 -33.21 -12.71 -52.32
C ILE A 35 -32.29 -11.52 -52.10
N GLU A 36 -32.81 -10.37 -51.68
CA GLU A 36 -31.97 -9.21 -51.37
C GLU A 36 -31.00 -9.50 -50.20
N ARG A 37 -31.46 -10.20 -49.16
CA ARG A 37 -30.59 -10.70 -48.07
C ARG A 37 -29.54 -11.69 -48.58
N LEU A 38 -29.93 -12.58 -49.49
CA LEU A 38 -29.01 -13.54 -50.10
C LEU A 38 -27.92 -12.81 -50.89
N ASN A 39 -28.26 -11.79 -51.68
CA ASN A 39 -27.27 -10.99 -52.41
C ASN A 39 -26.24 -10.35 -51.49
N ARG A 40 -26.71 -9.65 -50.43
CA ARG A 40 -25.79 -9.05 -49.44
C ARG A 40 -24.89 -10.09 -48.79
N THR A 41 -25.42 -11.28 -48.51
CA THR A 41 -24.64 -12.37 -47.89
C THR A 41 -23.62 -12.95 -48.86
N ILE A 42 -23.97 -13.10 -50.14
CA ILE A 42 -23.03 -13.51 -51.19
C ILE A 42 -21.87 -12.53 -51.27
N ASP A 43 -22.15 -11.23 -51.38
CA ASP A 43 -21.12 -10.19 -51.49
C ASP A 43 -20.17 -10.21 -50.28
N GLN A 44 -20.72 -10.29 -49.06
CA GLN A 44 -19.93 -10.41 -47.84
C GLN A 44 -19.04 -11.65 -47.86
N VAL A 45 -19.61 -12.85 -48.09
CA VAL A 45 -18.85 -14.12 -48.07
C VAL A 45 -17.80 -14.12 -49.17
N LYS A 46 -18.10 -13.55 -50.34
CA LYS A 46 -17.16 -13.44 -51.46
C LYS A 46 -15.94 -12.60 -51.08
N ASP A 47 -16.16 -11.40 -50.53
CA ASP A 47 -15.07 -10.55 -50.02
C ASP A 47 -14.21 -11.27 -48.97
N LEU A 48 -14.86 -12.01 -48.07
CA LEU A 48 -14.17 -12.83 -47.07
C LEU A 48 -13.30 -13.91 -47.71
N VAL A 49 -13.87 -14.71 -48.59
CA VAL A 49 -13.20 -15.83 -49.25
C VAL A 49 -12.02 -15.34 -50.11
N GLU A 50 -12.21 -14.27 -50.88
CA GLU A 50 -11.17 -13.67 -51.72
C GLU A 50 -10.02 -13.12 -50.86
N SER A 51 -10.35 -12.49 -49.72
CA SER A 51 -9.34 -11.97 -48.81
C SER A 51 -8.44 -13.08 -48.25
N PHE A 52 -8.97 -14.27 -47.98
CA PHE A 52 -8.21 -15.41 -47.44
C PHE A 52 -7.69 -16.38 -48.51
N ARG A 53 -8.00 -16.14 -49.80
CA ARG A 53 -7.58 -16.94 -50.97
C ARG A 53 -7.89 -18.43 -50.83
N ASN A 54 -9.14 -18.75 -50.51
CA ASN A 54 -9.59 -20.15 -50.38
C ASN A 54 -10.39 -20.60 -51.62
N ASP A 55 -9.72 -21.23 -52.57
CA ASP A 55 -10.31 -21.64 -53.87
C ASP A 55 -11.53 -22.58 -53.71
N ARG A 56 -11.50 -23.47 -52.71
CA ARG A 56 -12.63 -24.37 -52.42
C ARG A 56 -13.84 -23.63 -51.88
N ALA A 57 -13.63 -22.62 -51.04
CA ALA A 57 -14.71 -21.77 -50.55
C ALA A 57 -15.23 -20.86 -51.66
N LEU A 58 -14.38 -20.42 -52.60
CA LEU A 58 -14.77 -19.61 -53.74
C LEU A 58 -15.70 -20.38 -54.68
N GLN A 59 -15.41 -21.66 -54.92
CA GLN A 59 -16.31 -22.54 -55.67
C GLN A 59 -17.70 -22.65 -55.04
N LEU A 60 -17.80 -22.69 -53.71
CA LEU A 60 -19.09 -22.72 -53.00
C LEU A 60 -19.84 -21.39 -53.13
N VAL A 61 -19.14 -20.26 -53.16
CA VAL A 61 -19.75 -18.93 -53.43
C VAL A 61 -20.29 -18.86 -54.86
N ILE A 62 -19.51 -19.32 -55.85
CA ILE A 62 -19.95 -19.36 -57.25
C ILE A 62 -21.20 -20.24 -57.41
N GLN A 63 -21.24 -21.40 -56.73
CA GLN A 63 -22.43 -22.27 -56.72
C GLN A 63 -23.64 -21.59 -56.03
N ALA A 64 -23.41 -20.79 -54.98
CA ALA A 64 -24.47 -20.02 -54.34
C ALA A 64 -25.00 -18.89 -55.24
N GLU A 65 -24.14 -18.22 -56.02
CA GLU A 65 -24.52 -17.24 -57.06
C GLU A 65 -25.40 -17.89 -58.14
N GLN A 66 -25.03 -19.08 -58.62
CA GLN A 66 -25.84 -19.84 -59.59
C GLN A 66 -27.22 -20.19 -59.03
N LEU A 67 -27.30 -20.66 -57.79
CA LEU A 67 -28.58 -20.97 -57.14
C LEU A 67 -29.45 -19.73 -56.89
N ARG A 68 -28.83 -18.56 -56.67
CA ARG A 68 -29.54 -17.28 -56.62
C ARG A 68 -30.19 -16.98 -57.97
N ASP A 69 -29.47 -17.13 -59.08
CA ASP A 69 -30.04 -16.91 -60.42
C ASP A 69 -31.22 -17.82 -60.71
N GLU A 70 -31.06 -19.11 -60.42
CA GLU A 70 -32.14 -20.09 -60.54
C GLU A 70 -33.34 -19.75 -59.65
N ALA A 71 -33.10 -19.20 -58.45
CA ALA A 71 -34.17 -18.75 -57.56
C ALA A 71 -34.91 -17.52 -58.12
N VAL A 72 -34.20 -16.56 -58.71
CA VAL A 72 -34.80 -15.37 -59.34
C VAL A 72 -35.67 -15.77 -60.54
N THR A 73 -35.19 -16.69 -61.38
CA THR A 73 -35.96 -17.23 -62.51
C THR A 73 -37.20 -17.99 -62.04
N ALA A 74 -37.07 -18.86 -61.02
CA ALA A 74 -38.20 -19.58 -60.45
C ALA A 74 -39.26 -18.63 -59.86
N LEU A 75 -38.83 -17.52 -59.25
CA LEU A 75 -39.72 -16.51 -58.69
C LEU A 75 -40.49 -15.75 -59.79
N HIS A 76 -39.82 -15.40 -60.90
CA HIS A 76 -40.47 -14.81 -62.08
C HIS A 76 -41.52 -15.75 -62.70
N ASN A 77 -41.26 -17.06 -62.67
CA ASN A 77 -42.18 -18.08 -63.20
C ASN A 77 -43.30 -18.47 -62.22
N GLY A 78 -43.39 -17.84 -61.04
CA GLY A 78 -44.39 -18.16 -60.01
C GLY A 78 -44.12 -19.47 -59.23
N GLU A 79 -42.96 -20.11 -59.43
CA GLU A 79 -42.57 -21.36 -58.77
C GLU A 79 -41.98 -21.13 -57.37
N LEU A 80 -42.79 -20.59 -56.45
CA LEU A 80 -42.35 -20.12 -55.11
C LEU A 80 -41.65 -21.19 -54.26
N ILE A 81 -42.13 -22.44 -54.29
CA ILE A 81 -41.52 -23.55 -53.52
C ILE A 81 -40.10 -23.83 -54.01
N LYS A 82 -39.89 -23.83 -55.32
CA LYS A 82 -38.59 -24.09 -55.95
C LYS A 82 -37.63 -22.94 -55.70
N ALA A 83 -38.09 -21.69 -55.84
CA ALA A 83 -37.31 -20.51 -55.50
C ALA A 83 -36.82 -20.58 -54.04
N ARG A 84 -37.70 -20.94 -53.10
CA ARG A 84 -37.35 -21.08 -51.67
C ARG A 84 -36.32 -22.18 -51.42
N ALA A 85 -36.49 -23.35 -52.05
CA ALA A 85 -35.54 -24.45 -51.92
C ALA A 85 -34.13 -24.04 -52.39
N LYS A 86 -34.05 -23.32 -53.51
CA LYS A 86 -32.80 -22.80 -54.08
C LYS A 86 -32.13 -21.76 -53.17
N VAL A 87 -32.91 -20.82 -52.62
CA VAL A 87 -32.40 -19.82 -51.66
C VAL A 87 -31.83 -20.48 -50.40
N ASN A 88 -32.55 -21.45 -49.81
CA ASN A 88 -32.07 -22.17 -48.62
C ASN A 88 -30.75 -22.92 -48.90
N LEU A 89 -30.64 -23.52 -50.09
CA LEU A 89 -29.44 -24.26 -50.49
C LEU A 89 -28.26 -23.29 -50.72
N ALA A 90 -28.51 -22.11 -51.31
CA ALA A 90 -27.51 -21.07 -51.45
C ALA A 90 -26.97 -20.60 -50.08
N PHE A 91 -27.85 -20.34 -49.11
CA PHE A 91 -27.41 -20.00 -47.74
C PHE A 91 -26.59 -21.11 -47.08
N ALA A 92 -26.95 -22.38 -47.29
CA ALA A 92 -26.17 -23.50 -46.76
C ALA A 92 -24.76 -23.58 -47.36
N LEU A 93 -24.61 -23.32 -48.66
CA LEU A 93 -23.30 -23.24 -49.32
C LEU A 93 -22.47 -22.07 -48.82
N LEU A 94 -23.08 -20.90 -48.65
CA LEU A 94 -22.42 -19.70 -48.09
C LEU A 94 -21.95 -19.91 -46.64
N LYS A 95 -22.75 -20.59 -45.82
CA LYS A 95 -22.33 -21.00 -44.46
C LYS A 95 -21.11 -21.91 -44.51
N LYS A 96 -21.12 -22.93 -45.37
CA LYS A 96 -19.99 -23.86 -45.54
C LYS A 96 -18.74 -23.19 -46.09
N ALA A 97 -18.89 -22.24 -47.02
CA ALA A 97 -17.79 -21.41 -47.53
C ALA A 97 -17.15 -20.59 -46.40
N THR A 98 -17.98 -20.01 -45.54
CA THR A 98 -17.54 -19.24 -44.37
C THR A 98 -16.80 -20.12 -43.37
N GLU A 99 -17.33 -21.29 -43.02
CA GLU A 99 -16.68 -22.26 -42.14
C GLU A 99 -15.30 -22.70 -42.65
N LEU A 100 -15.20 -23.03 -43.95
CA LEU A 100 -13.93 -23.41 -44.59
C LEU A 100 -12.90 -22.27 -44.57
N THR A 101 -13.36 -21.03 -44.73
CA THR A 101 -12.49 -19.85 -44.77
C THR A 101 -11.99 -19.48 -43.37
N LEU A 102 -12.85 -19.58 -42.36
CA LEU A 102 -12.55 -19.17 -40.99
C LEU A 102 -11.87 -20.27 -40.15
N ALA A 103 -11.91 -21.54 -40.55
CA ALA A 103 -11.31 -22.63 -39.80
C ALA A 103 -9.81 -22.44 -39.48
N VAL A 104 -9.02 -21.97 -40.45
CA VAL A 104 -7.58 -21.75 -40.27
C VAL A 104 -7.30 -20.53 -39.37
N PRO A 105 -7.90 -19.34 -39.60
CA PRO A 105 -7.80 -18.21 -38.69
C PRO A 105 -8.20 -18.53 -37.25
N VAL A 106 -9.28 -19.27 -37.04
CA VAL A 106 -9.77 -19.63 -35.69
C VAL A 106 -8.81 -20.57 -34.98
N ARG A 107 -8.23 -21.56 -35.68
CA ARG A 107 -7.17 -22.40 -35.10
C ARG A 107 -5.92 -21.60 -34.71
N ARG A 108 -5.57 -20.57 -35.50
CA ARG A 108 -4.47 -19.65 -35.12
C ARG A 108 -4.81 -18.85 -33.88
N LEU A 109 -6.01 -18.28 -33.79
CA LEU A 109 -6.48 -17.55 -32.61
C LEU A 109 -6.47 -18.44 -31.36
N GLN A 110 -6.91 -19.70 -31.49
CA GLN A 110 -6.82 -20.68 -30.41
C GLN A 110 -5.35 -20.85 -29.95
N SER A 111 -4.43 -21.15 -30.87
CA SER A 111 -3.01 -21.33 -30.50
C SER A 111 -2.39 -20.10 -29.85
N GLN A 112 -2.71 -18.90 -30.35
CA GLN A 112 -2.23 -17.64 -29.79
C GLN A 112 -2.80 -17.38 -28.40
N LEU A 113 -4.09 -17.69 -28.19
CA LEU A 113 -4.70 -17.55 -26.87
C LEU A 113 -4.10 -18.52 -25.87
N GLU A 114 -3.85 -19.78 -26.23
CA GLU A 114 -3.22 -20.75 -25.31
C GLU A 114 -1.84 -20.28 -24.86
N GLU A 115 -1.01 -19.83 -25.80
CA GLU A 115 0.31 -19.30 -25.50
C GLU A 115 0.22 -18.03 -24.62
N LEU A 116 -0.72 -17.13 -24.93
CA LEU A 116 -0.95 -15.93 -24.15
C LEU A 116 -1.44 -16.24 -22.73
N LEU A 117 -2.37 -17.19 -22.58
CA LEU A 117 -2.89 -17.61 -21.28
C LEU A 117 -1.80 -18.27 -20.44
N GLN A 118 -0.92 -19.08 -21.04
CA GLN A 118 0.19 -19.69 -20.33
C GLN A 118 1.18 -18.64 -19.82
N ARG A 119 1.51 -17.64 -20.65
CA ARG A 119 2.35 -16.49 -20.24
C ARG A 119 1.65 -15.66 -19.16
N ALA A 120 0.37 -15.36 -19.35
CA ALA A 120 -0.41 -14.57 -18.42
C ALA A 120 -0.59 -15.28 -17.07
N ASP A 121 -0.80 -16.60 -17.04
CA ASP A 121 -0.82 -17.39 -15.80
C ASP A 121 0.49 -17.23 -15.04
N HIS A 122 1.64 -17.37 -15.71
CA HIS A 122 2.94 -17.21 -15.07
C HIS A 122 3.14 -15.80 -14.48
N HIS A 123 2.81 -14.76 -15.26
CA HIS A 123 2.95 -13.37 -14.83
C HIS A 123 1.96 -12.98 -13.73
N VAL A 124 0.69 -13.37 -13.86
CA VAL A 124 -0.38 -12.98 -12.94
C VAL A 124 -0.28 -13.74 -11.62
N LEU A 125 0.00 -15.05 -11.64
CA LEU A 125 0.23 -15.83 -10.41
C LEU A 125 1.45 -15.31 -9.64
N GLY A 126 2.50 -14.87 -10.35
CA GLY A 126 3.68 -14.26 -9.73
C GLY A 126 3.46 -12.86 -9.15
N SER A 127 2.40 -12.17 -9.55
CA SER A 127 2.17 -10.76 -9.20
C SER A 127 1.27 -10.53 -7.99
N CYS A 128 0.50 -11.54 -7.58
CA CYS A 128 -0.52 -11.45 -6.53
C CYS A 128 -1.54 -10.29 -6.69
N ASN A 129 -1.77 -9.80 -7.91
CA ASN A 129 -2.77 -8.77 -8.19
C ASN A 129 -4.17 -9.41 -8.39
N GLN A 130 -5.08 -9.18 -7.44
CA GLN A 130 -6.45 -9.74 -7.50
C GLN A 130 -7.24 -9.30 -8.75
N GLN A 131 -7.07 -8.07 -9.21
CA GLN A 131 -7.78 -7.56 -10.37
C GLN A 131 -7.30 -8.24 -11.65
N ALA A 132 -5.98 -8.40 -11.80
CA ALA A 132 -5.40 -9.17 -12.91
C ALA A 132 -5.81 -10.65 -12.86
N GLY A 133 -5.90 -11.24 -11.65
CA GLY A 133 -6.39 -12.61 -11.46
C GLY A 133 -7.84 -12.79 -11.89
N ARG A 134 -8.74 -11.84 -11.59
CA ARG A 134 -10.15 -11.88 -12.04
C ARG A 134 -10.25 -11.83 -13.56
N LEU A 135 -9.53 -10.89 -14.20
CA LEU A 135 -9.51 -10.76 -15.66
C LEU A 135 -8.97 -12.03 -16.34
N LEU A 136 -7.98 -12.69 -15.74
CA LEU A 136 -7.45 -13.93 -16.26
C LEU A 136 -8.45 -15.10 -16.15
N GLN A 137 -9.22 -15.16 -15.07
CA GLN A 137 -10.31 -16.15 -14.92
C GLN A 137 -11.44 -15.90 -15.93
N GLU A 138 -11.81 -14.63 -16.16
CA GLU A 138 -12.76 -14.27 -17.21
C GLU A 138 -12.24 -14.66 -18.61
N ALA A 139 -10.95 -14.42 -18.89
CA ALA A 139 -10.32 -14.85 -20.14
C ALA A 139 -10.41 -16.38 -20.34
N LYS A 140 -10.18 -17.16 -19.28
CA LYS A 140 -10.35 -18.63 -19.31
C LYS A 140 -11.80 -19.06 -19.52
N SER A 141 -12.77 -18.33 -18.95
CA SER A 141 -14.20 -18.57 -19.22
C SER A 141 -14.54 -18.35 -20.69
N PHE A 142 -14.08 -17.25 -21.29
CA PHE A 142 -14.28 -16.99 -22.71
C PHE A 142 -13.56 -17.97 -23.63
N ARG A 143 -12.37 -18.46 -23.25
CA ARG A 143 -11.71 -19.59 -23.95
C ARG A 143 -12.62 -20.82 -24.00
N ASN A 144 -13.25 -21.20 -22.89
CA ASN A 144 -14.13 -22.36 -22.84
C ASN A 144 -15.39 -22.16 -23.70
N LYS A 145 -15.97 -20.95 -23.68
CA LYS A 145 -17.08 -20.60 -24.59
C LYS A 145 -16.66 -20.68 -26.05
N ALA A 146 -15.46 -20.22 -26.39
CA ALA A 146 -14.91 -20.31 -27.74
C ALA A 146 -14.74 -21.76 -28.19
N LEU A 147 -14.18 -22.63 -27.34
CA LEU A 147 -14.03 -24.06 -27.62
C LEU A 147 -15.37 -24.74 -27.86
N ASN A 148 -16.38 -24.44 -27.03
CA ASN A 148 -17.73 -24.95 -27.20
C ASN A 148 -18.34 -24.48 -28.55
N GLY A 149 -18.18 -23.21 -28.90
CA GLY A 149 -18.61 -22.66 -30.19
C GLY A 149 -17.96 -23.35 -31.38
N VAL A 150 -16.66 -23.68 -31.30
CA VAL A 150 -15.97 -24.47 -32.34
C VAL A 150 -16.59 -25.86 -32.47
N SER A 151 -16.83 -26.55 -31.34
CA SER A 151 -17.43 -27.89 -31.34
C SER A 151 -18.87 -27.90 -31.87
N ALA A 152 -19.61 -26.80 -31.67
CA ALA A 152 -20.98 -26.62 -32.16
C ALA A 152 -21.05 -26.16 -33.64
N GLY A 153 -19.91 -25.94 -34.31
CA GLY A 153 -19.86 -25.42 -35.67
C GLY A 153 -20.16 -23.91 -35.78
N GLN A 154 -20.27 -23.20 -34.67
CA GLN A 154 -20.46 -21.74 -34.60
C GLN A 154 -19.10 -21.02 -34.67
N ILE A 155 -18.43 -21.15 -35.81
CA ILE A 155 -17.04 -20.69 -36.00
C ILE A 155 -16.89 -19.17 -35.83
N GLN A 156 -17.93 -18.39 -36.17
CA GLN A 156 -17.92 -16.93 -35.98
C GLN A 156 -17.96 -16.52 -34.51
N GLU A 157 -18.95 -17.01 -33.77
CA GLU A 157 -19.09 -16.73 -32.32
C GLU A 157 -17.85 -17.20 -31.55
N ALA A 158 -17.29 -18.35 -31.94
CA ALA A 158 -16.03 -18.83 -31.38
C ALA A 158 -14.87 -17.84 -31.61
N ALA A 159 -14.74 -17.26 -32.81
CA ALA A 159 -13.70 -16.30 -33.13
C ALA A 159 -13.80 -15.03 -32.25
N GLU A 160 -15.01 -14.56 -31.97
CA GLU A 160 -15.25 -13.41 -31.10
C GLU A 160 -14.86 -13.71 -29.65
N HIS A 161 -15.29 -14.87 -29.13
CA HIS A 161 -14.91 -15.30 -27.79
C HIS A 161 -13.38 -15.46 -27.63
N TYR A 162 -12.68 -15.96 -28.64
CA TYR A 162 -11.21 -15.99 -28.64
C TYR A 162 -10.61 -14.59 -28.54
N ARG A 163 -11.13 -13.60 -29.26
CA ARG A 163 -10.63 -12.21 -29.22
C ARG A 163 -10.85 -11.55 -27.86
N VAL A 164 -12.05 -11.70 -27.30
CA VAL A 164 -12.36 -11.16 -25.96
C VAL A 164 -11.43 -11.77 -24.92
N ALA A 165 -11.22 -13.10 -24.98
CA ALA A 165 -10.27 -13.77 -24.09
C ALA A 165 -8.84 -13.24 -24.24
N MET A 166 -8.37 -13.01 -25.48
CA MET A 166 -7.04 -12.44 -25.72
C MET A 166 -6.93 -11.02 -25.14
N GLN A 167 -7.92 -10.16 -25.35
CA GLN A 167 -7.93 -8.80 -24.83
C GLN A 167 -7.88 -8.79 -23.30
N LEU A 168 -8.69 -9.61 -22.64
CA LEU A 168 -8.70 -9.74 -21.18
C LEU A 168 -7.35 -10.24 -20.64
N ALA A 169 -6.74 -11.21 -21.31
CA ALA A 169 -5.41 -11.70 -20.93
C ALA A 169 -4.31 -10.62 -21.11
N TYR A 170 -4.36 -9.83 -22.19
CA TYR A 170 -3.45 -8.68 -22.35
C TYR A 170 -3.63 -7.62 -21.26
N GLN A 171 -4.88 -7.27 -20.93
CA GLN A 171 -5.18 -6.32 -19.86
C GLN A 171 -4.70 -6.83 -18.49
N ALA A 172 -4.87 -8.11 -18.21
CA ALA A 172 -4.36 -8.72 -16.99
C ALA A 172 -2.82 -8.57 -16.89
N MET A 173 -2.09 -8.86 -17.96
CA MET A 173 -0.63 -8.69 -17.98
C MET A 173 -0.19 -7.23 -17.86
N ASP A 174 -0.88 -6.30 -18.50
CA ASP A 174 -0.56 -4.86 -18.42
C ASP A 174 -0.74 -4.31 -17.00
N ILE A 175 -1.82 -4.71 -16.32
CA ILE A 175 -2.04 -4.37 -14.90
C ILE A 175 -0.90 -4.91 -14.04
N VAL A 176 -0.49 -6.16 -14.27
CA VAL A 176 0.65 -6.75 -13.56
C VAL A 176 1.93 -5.97 -13.79
N ASN A 177 2.27 -5.67 -15.04
CA ASN A 177 3.49 -4.94 -15.37
C ASN A 177 3.53 -3.54 -14.74
N ARG A 178 2.37 -2.90 -14.54
CA ARG A 178 2.26 -1.59 -13.88
C ARG A 178 2.27 -1.66 -12.34
N THR A 179 1.92 -2.79 -11.74
CA THR A 179 1.71 -2.93 -10.28
C THR A 179 2.72 -3.84 -9.58
N ALA A 180 3.46 -4.66 -10.32
CA ALA A 180 4.42 -5.61 -9.80
C ALA A 180 5.53 -4.95 -8.95
N ASP A 181 5.92 -3.71 -9.26
CA ASP A 181 7.05 -3.04 -8.61
C ASP A 181 6.74 -2.48 -7.21
N VAL A 182 5.48 -2.23 -6.82
CA VAL A 182 5.23 -1.44 -5.60
C VAL A 182 4.86 -2.29 -4.38
N ASN A 183 4.00 -3.28 -4.56
CA ASN A 183 3.47 -4.05 -3.41
C ASN A 183 4.31 -5.29 -3.09
N ARG A 184 4.92 -5.92 -4.10
CA ARG A 184 5.85 -7.05 -3.90
C ARG A 184 7.12 -6.58 -3.21
N ASP A 185 7.69 -5.46 -3.67
CA ASP A 185 8.86 -4.82 -3.06
C ASP A 185 8.62 -4.43 -1.60
N ARG A 186 7.41 -3.95 -1.28
CA ARG A 186 7.06 -3.62 0.12
C ARG A 186 7.06 -4.85 1.03
N VAL A 187 6.44 -5.95 0.63
CA VAL A 187 6.42 -7.16 1.47
C VAL A 187 7.78 -7.86 1.48
N GLN A 188 8.54 -7.81 0.37
CA GLN A 188 9.93 -8.29 0.33
C GLN A 188 10.84 -7.49 1.26
N ASN A 189 10.68 -6.16 1.32
CA ASN A 189 11.40 -5.31 2.27
C ASN A 189 11.06 -5.67 3.73
N GLU A 190 9.79 -5.91 4.06
CA GLU A 190 9.41 -6.35 5.42
C GLU A 190 9.94 -7.76 5.75
N ARG A 191 9.96 -8.66 4.78
CA ARG A 191 10.58 -9.99 4.93
C ARG A 191 12.08 -9.88 5.19
N HIS A 192 12.80 -9.05 4.43
CA HIS A 192 14.24 -8.84 4.62
C HIS A 192 14.57 -8.23 6.00
N LYS A 193 13.76 -7.27 6.46
CA LYS A 193 13.86 -6.71 7.83
C LYS A 193 13.63 -7.79 8.88
N PHE A 194 12.62 -8.66 8.69
CA PHE A 194 12.36 -9.78 9.59
C PHE A 194 13.56 -10.74 9.64
N GLU A 195 14.10 -11.15 8.49
CA GLU A 195 15.26 -12.05 8.41
C GLU A 195 16.44 -11.46 9.22
N THR A 196 16.74 -10.17 9.01
CA THR A 196 17.80 -9.45 9.74
C THR A 196 17.56 -9.40 11.26
N LEU A 197 16.32 -9.14 11.69
CA LEU A 197 15.97 -9.09 13.11
C LEU A 197 15.94 -10.49 13.76
N SER A 198 15.59 -11.52 12.99
CA SER A 198 15.45 -12.89 13.48
C SER A 198 16.79 -13.49 13.88
N GLU A 199 17.84 -13.24 13.09
CA GLU A 199 19.21 -13.68 13.37
C GLU A 199 19.69 -13.08 14.70
N ARG A 200 19.51 -11.77 14.87
CA ARG A 200 19.91 -11.05 16.10
C ARG A 200 19.13 -11.46 17.33
N ALA A 201 17.83 -11.66 17.17
CA ALA A 201 16.98 -12.15 18.27
C ALA A 201 17.34 -13.58 18.67
N ARG A 202 17.75 -14.43 17.71
CA ARG A 202 18.25 -15.79 17.99
C ARG A 202 19.52 -15.73 18.84
N GLU A 203 20.51 -14.96 18.39
CA GLU A 203 21.77 -14.77 19.14
C GLU A 203 21.54 -14.21 20.54
N SER A 204 20.61 -13.25 20.67
CA SER A 204 20.26 -12.65 21.96
C SER A 204 19.66 -13.69 22.93
N VAL A 205 18.86 -14.64 22.43
CA VAL A 205 18.25 -15.70 23.26
C VAL A 205 19.25 -16.81 23.62
N GLU A 206 20.16 -17.14 22.71
CA GLU A 206 21.16 -18.19 22.92
C GLU A 206 22.21 -17.79 23.96
N LYS A 207 22.58 -16.51 24.00
CA LYS A 207 23.60 -15.96 24.92
C LYS A 207 23.00 -15.38 26.21
N CYS A 208 21.68 -15.38 26.36
CA CYS A 208 20.99 -14.86 27.52
C CYS A 208 21.18 -15.80 28.71
N ASN A 209 21.59 -15.26 29.85
CA ASN A 209 21.78 -16.02 31.10
C ASN A 209 20.86 -15.54 32.23
N ASN A 210 19.87 -14.70 31.91
CA ASN A 210 18.92 -14.13 32.87
C ASN A 210 17.72 -15.06 33.16
N ASP A 211 17.02 -14.79 34.26
CA ASP A 211 15.80 -15.54 34.66
C ASP A 211 14.68 -15.52 33.59
N HIS A 212 14.73 -14.55 32.68
CA HIS A 212 13.77 -14.38 31.58
C HIS A 212 14.08 -15.22 30.32
N VAL A 213 15.15 -16.03 30.29
CA VAL A 213 15.53 -16.85 29.11
C VAL A 213 14.38 -17.72 28.62
N ARG A 214 13.64 -18.36 29.52
CA ARG A 214 12.51 -19.24 29.16
C ARG A 214 11.39 -18.46 28.46
N GLN A 215 11.07 -17.27 28.97
CA GLN A 215 10.09 -16.37 28.35
C GLN A 215 10.60 -15.84 27.01
N GLY A 216 11.89 -15.48 26.91
CA GLY A 216 12.54 -15.07 25.66
C GLY A 216 12.46 -16.14 24.57
N ARG A 217 12.79 -17.41 24.90
CA ARG A 217 12.66 -18.54 23.98
C ARG A 217 11.23 -18.75 23.49
N GLN A 218 10.25 -18.64 24.38
CA GLN A 218 8.84 -18.79 24.02
C GLN A 218 8.36 -17.66 23.08
N VAL A 219 8.73 -16.40 23.38
CA VAL A 219 8.37 -15.25 22.53
C VAL A 219 9.06 -15.34 21.16
N PHE A 220 10.31 -15.83 21.11
CA PHE A 220 11.02 -16.08 19.86
C PHE A 220 10.33 -17.15 19.01
N GLN A 221 9.91 -18.26 19.63
CA GLN A 221 9.16 -19.32 18.94
C GLN A 221 7.83 -18.79 18.37
N ASN A 222 7.12 -17.95 19.14
CA ASN A 222 5.90 -17.30 18.68
C ASN A 222 6.16 -16.37 17.49
N ALA A 223 7.26 -15.61 17.51
CA ALA A 223 7.68 -14.78 16.38
C ALA A 223 7.88 -15.62 15.11
N MET A 224 8.58 -16.76 15.22
CA MET A 224 8.79 -17.68 14.09
C MET A 224 7.48 -18.25 13.55
N ASN A 225 6.54 -18.61 14.44
CA ASN A 225 5.21 -19.09 14.04
C ASN A 225 4.42 -18.03 13.24
N PHE A 226 4.48 -16.76 13.63
CA PHE A 226 3.86 -15.67 12.86
C PHE A 226 4.54 -15.45 11.50
N ALA A 227 5.86 -15.64 11.41
CA ALA A 227 6.58 -15.56 10.14
C ALA A 227 6.21 -16.70 9.19
N ASP A 228 6.05 -17.93 9.69
CA ASP A 228 5.55 -19.06 8.88
C ASP A 228 4.11 -18.82 8.37
N GLN A 229 3.25 -18.22 9.20
CA GLN A 229 1.93 -17.77 8.77
C GLN A 229 2.01 -16.66 7.72
N ALA A 230 2.98 -15.74 7.83
CA ALA A 230 3.20 -14.68 6.84
C ALA A 230 3.64 -15.26 5.49
N GLU A 231 4.53 -16.26 5.48
CA GLU A 231 4.94 -16.99 4.28
C GLU A 231 3.77 -17.75 3.64
N LYS A 232 2.91 -18.38 4.45
CA LYS A 232 1.66 -19.00 3.95
C LYS A 232 0.72 -17.95 3.36
N ALA A 233 0.57 -16.79 3.99
CA ALA A 233 -0.22 -15.68 3.47
C ALA A 233 0.35 -15.12 2.16
N LEU A 234 1.68 -15.04 2.04
CA LEU A 234 2.39 -14.68 0.80
C LEU A 234 2.12 -15.68 -0.33
N ARG A 235 2.23 -16.98 -0.04
CA ARG A 235 1.91 -18.05 -1.02
C ARG A 235 0.45 -18.00 -1.46
N ASN A 236 -0.44 -17.59 -0.57
CA ASN A 236 -1.87 -17.39 -0.86
C ASN A 236 -2.18 -15.98 -1.41
N CYS A 237 -1.15 -15.18 -1.75
CA CYS A 237 -1.27 -13.84 -2.32
C CYS A 237 -2.06 -12.83 -1.47
N ASN A 238 -2.11 -13.01 -0.15
CA ASN A 238 -2.69 -12.04 0.79
C ASN A 238 -1.59 -11.13 1.34
N LEU A 239 -1.18 -10.15 0.54
CA LEU A 239 -0.04 -9.25 0.84
C LEU A 239 -0.27 -8.39 2.09
N GLU A 240 -1.49 -7.93 2.33
CA GLU A 240 -1.84 -7.14 3.52
C GLU A 240 -1.74 -7.96 4.80
N LEU A 241 -2.25 -9.19 4.76
CA LEU A 241 -2.12 -10.10 5.89
C LEU A 241 -0.65 -10.48 6.11
N ALA A 242 0.10 -10.77 5.05
CA ALA A 242 1.53 -11.06 5.13
C ALA A 242 2.31 -9.90 5.78
N LYS A 243 2.09 -8.66 5.32
CA LYS A 243 2.70 -7.45 5.93
C LYS A 243 2.38 -7.37 7.42
N LYS A 244 1.12 -7.55 7.82
CA LYS A 244 0.70 -7.52 9.23
C LYS A 244 1.38 -8.61 10.06
N LEU A 245 1.47 -9.82 9.54
CA LEU A 245 2.08 -10.96 10.23
C LEU A 245 3.60 -10.80 10.37
N TYR A 246 4.31 -10.31 9.34
CA TYR A 246 5.72 -9.96 9.48
C TYR A 246 5.92 -8.85 10.52
N ASN A 247 5.07 -7.83 10.52
CA ASN A 247 5.14 -6.77 11.53
C ASN A 247 4.93 -7.30 12.95
N GLN A 248 3.94 -8.18 13.16
CA GLN A 248 3.71 -8.85 14.45
C GLN A 248 4.91 -9.69 14.87
N SER A 249 5.48 -10.45 13.93
CA SER A 249 6.67 -11.25 14.17
C SER A 249 7.86 -10.38 14.60
N MET A 250 8.16 -9.30 13.85
CA MET A 250 9.25 -8.37 14.18
C MET A 250 9.10 -7.73 15.56
N LEU A 251 7.89 -7.47 16.03
CA LEU A 251 7.66 -6.93 17.37
C LEU A 251 7.97 -7.91 18.47
N LEU A 252 7.64 -9.18 18.25
CA LEU A 252 7.99 -10.24 19.17
C LEU A 252 9.51 -10.43 19.21
N LEU A 253 10.20 -10.35 18.06
CA LEU A 253 11.66 -10.36 18.01
C LEU A 253 12.27 -9.18 18.79
N VAL A 254 11.71 -7.98 18.65
CA VAL A 254 12.13 -6.81 19.44
C VAL A 254 11.87 -7.01 20.93
N ARG A 255 10.76 -7.65 21.30
CA ARG A 255 10.46 -7.99 22.69
C ARG A 255 11.47 -9.00 23.25
N VAL A 256 11.86 -9.99 22.47
CA VAL A 256 12.89 -10.97 22.81
C VAL A 256 14.21 -10.27 23.14
N MET A 257 14.65 -9.36 22.27
CA MET A 257 15.87 -8.57 22.47
C MET A 257 15.82 -7.69 23.73
N ASN A 258 14.65 -7.19 24.12
CA ASN A 258 14.48 -6.44 25.37
C ASN A 258 14.47 -7.34 26.63
N LEU A 259 13.98 -8.57 26.52
CA LEU A 259 13.95 -9.53 27.63
C LEU A 259 15.32 -10.15 27.91
N CYS A 260 16.18 -10.18 26.89
CA CYS A 260 17.53 -10.72 26.93
C CYS A 260 18.55 -9.68 26.43
N PRO A 261 18.81 -8.61 27.20
CA PRO A 261 19.65 -7.50 26.78
C PRO A 261 21.16 -7.80 26.88
N ASP A 262 21.56 -8.90 27.53
CA ASP A 262 22.95 -9.20 27.90
C ASP A 262 23.92 -9.20 26.70
N HIS A 263 23.41 -9.48 25.50
CA HIS A 263 24.20 -9.44 24.26
C HIS A 263 24.25 -8.04 23.59
N LEU A 264 23.31 -7.14 23.91
CA LEU A 264 23.19 -5.80 23.33
C LEU A 264 23.99 -4.73 24.09
N ALA A 265 24.45 -5.05 25.31
CA ALA A 265 25.16 -4.12 26.20
C ALA A 265 26.54 -3.64 25.68
N GLY A 266 27.00 -4.11 24.51
CA GLY A 266 28.24 -3.68 23.88
C GLY A 266 28.11 -3.15 22.44
N ASP A 267 26.92 -3.19 21.83
CA ASP A 267 26.75 -2.88 20.40
C ASP A 267 25.68 -1.80 20.17
N ASP A 268 26.08 -0.53 20.36
CA ASP A 268 25.25 0.69 20.25
C ASP A 268 24.48 0.76 18.90
N VAL A 269 25.05 0.20 17.82
CA VAL A 269 24.45 0.13 16.47
C VAL A 269 23.20 -0.73 16.45
N SER A 270 23.29 -1.91 17.06
CA SER A 270 22.20 -2.89 17.08
C SER A 270 21.03 -2.37 17.90
N LEU A 271 21.31 -1.74 19.04
CA LEU A 271 20.31 -1.07 19.86
C LEU A 271 19.65 0.11 19.14
N ALA A 272 20.43 0.95 18.43
CA ALA A 272 19.91 2.07 17.68
C ALA A 272 18.99 1.62 16.53
N LYS A 273 19.34 0.58 15.78
CA LYS A 273 18.49 0.01 14.72
C LYS A 273 17.15 -0.51 15.27
N ILE A 274 17.18 -1.17 16.43
CA ILE A 274 15.97 -1.65 17.11
C ILE A 274 15.08 -0.48 17.55
N LYS A 275 15.66 0.53 18.21
CA LYS A 275 14.92 1.72 18.66
C LYS A 275 14.36 2.53 17.47
N LEU A 276 15.09 2.62 16.36
CA LEU A 276 14.62 3.28 15.13
C LEU A 276 13.41 2.56 14.55
N PHE A 277 13.44 1.23 14.47
CA PHE A 277 12.31 0.43 14.03
C PHE A 277 11.07 0.66 14.91
N GLN A 278 11.24 0.63 16.24
CA GLN A 278 10.16 0.93 17.19
C GLN A 278 9.59 2.35 16.99
N LEU A 279 10.45 3.34 16.75
CA LEU A 279 10.05 4.73 16.49
C LEU A 279 9.22 4.84 15.21
N ARG A 280 9.69 4.29 14.09
CA ARG A 280 8.99 4.31 12.79
C ARG A 280 7.60 3.71 12.89
N ARG A 281 7.46 2.61 13.63
CA ARG A 281 6.15 2.01 13.87
C ARG A 281 5.23 2.92 14.66
N LYS A 282 5.70 3.48 15.78
CA LYS A 282 4.90 4.43 16.57
C LYS A 282 4.47 5.63 15.72
N MET A 283 5.30 6.05 14.75
CA MET A 283 4.94 7.12 13.82
C MET A 283 3.79 6.70 12.90
N GLU A 284 3.81 5.47 12.38
CA GLU A 284 2.72 4.92 11.55
C GLU A 284 1.41 4.84 12.34
N ASP A 285 1.44 4.34 13.58
CA ASP A 285 0.26 4.20 14.45
C ASP A 285 -0.41 5.56 14.80
N VAL A 286 0.37 6.64 14.87
CA VAL A 286 -0.10 7.95 15.33
C VAL A 286 -0.31 8.94 14.17
N ARG A 287 0.10 8.57 12.96
CA ARG A 287 0.07 9.44 11.77
C ARG A 287 -1.33 9.99 11.51
N ASP A 288 -2.31 9.10 11.40
CA ASP A 288 -3.67 9.48 11.01
C ASP A 288 -4.32 10.36 12.08
N VAL A 289 -4.12 10.02 13.36
CA VAL A 289 -4.59 10.82 14.51
C VAL A 289 -4.02 12.25 14.49
N ILE A 290 -2.75 12.42 14.12
CA ILE A 290 -2.11 13.74 14.04
C ILE A 290 -2.64 14.53 12.84
N VAL A 291 -2.76 13.91 11.67
CA VAL A 291 -3.24 14.55 10.45
C VAL A 291 -4.70 14.99 10.61
N GLU A 292 -5.55 14.13 11.15
CA GLU A 292 -6.97 14.40 11.40
C GLU A 292 -7.19 15.48 12.45
N SER A 293 -6.27 15.63 13.42
CA SER A 293 -6.38 16.67 14.46
C SER A 293 -6.32 18.10 13.93
N ARG A 294 -5.78 18.31 12.72
CA ARG A 294 -5.52 19.62 12.08
C ARG A 294 -4.74 20.63 12.94
N LYS A 295 -4.12 20.20 14.04
CA LYS A 295 -3.36 21.08 14.95
C LYS A 295 -1.97 21.33 14.37
N ARG A 296 -1.71 22.57 13.95
CA ARG A 296 -0.42 23.00 13.36
C ARG A 296 0.81 22.72 14.24
N SER A 297 0.66 22.68 15.57
CA SER A 297 1.74 22.33 16.49
C SER A 297 2.05 20.83 16.50
N ALA A 298 1.03 19.97 16.43
CA ALA A 298 1.19 18.52 16.37
C ALA A 298 1.78 18.07 15.02
N ILE A 299 1.31 18.66 13.93
CA ILE A 299 1.80 18.38 12.57
C ILE A 299 3.28 18.75 12.42
N ARG A 300 3.68 19.97 12.84
CA ARG A 300 5.10 20.39 12.78
C ARG A 300 6.04 19.55 13.64
N LEU A 301 5.57 19.06 14.79
CA LEU A 301 6.35 18.15 15.61
C LEU A 301 6.49 16.78 14.93
N PHE A 302 5.45 16.29 14.28
CA PHE A 302 5.48 15.03 13.53
C PHE A 302 6.42 15.09 12.31
N GLU A 303 6.43 16.18 11.55
CA GLU A 303 7.39 16.42 10.45
C GLU A 303 8.84 16.43 10.96
N ARG A 304 9.09 17.05 12.11
CA ARG A 304 10.43 17.01 12.75
C ARG A 304 10.82 15.62 13.21
N VAL A 305 9.88 14.82 13.71
CA VAL A 305 10.09 13.42 14.06
C VAL A 305 10.44 12.59 12.83
N GLN A 306 9.76 12.81 11.70
CA GLN A 306 10.10 12.16 10.42
C GLN A 306 11.52 12.48 10.01
N LYS A 307 11.89 13.76 9.99
CA LYS A 307 13.25 14.19 9.65
C LYS A 307 14.31 13.55 10.56
N PHE A 308 14.09 13.50 11.88
CA PHE A 308 15.05 12.86 12.79
C PHE A 308 15.13 11.35 12.64
N ALA A 309 14.03 10.68 12.29
CA ALA A 309 14.05 9.25 11.98
C ALA A 309 14.83 8.98 10.68
N ASP A 310 14.62 9.79 9.63
CA ASP A 310 15.36 9.69 8.36
C ASP A 310 16.87 9.93 8.55
N GLU A 311 17.24 10.96 9.32
CA GLU A 311 18.63 11.27 9.63
C GLU A 311 19.31 10.18 10.48
N ALA A 312 18.57 9.57 11.42
CA ALA A 312 19.08 8.45 12.20
C ALA A 312 19.25 7.19 11.34
N GLU A 313 18.35 6.96 10.38
CA GLU A 313 18.46 5.84 9.43
C GLU A 313 19.66 5.98 8.50
N LEU A 314 19.88 7.17 7.94
CA LEU A 314 21.06 7.48 7.14
C LEU A 314 22.36 7.30 7.94
N ALA A 315 22.38 7.76 9.20
CA ALA A 315 23.53 7.59 10.08
C ALA A 315 23.84 6.12 10.38
N LEU A 316 22.82 5.26 10.50
CA LEU A 316 22.96 3.82 10.80
C LEU A 316 23.26 2.95 9.56
N ASN A 317 23.01 3.47 8.36
CA ASN A 317 23.21 2.76 7.09
C ASN A 317 24.52 3.15 6.37
N ASN A 318 25.14 4.28 6.73
CA ASN A 318 26.42 4.71 6.15
C ASN A 318 27.60 3.88 6.68
N VAL A 319 27.91 2.78 5.97
CA VAL A 319 29.01 1.84 6.29
C VAL A 319 30.41 2.49 6.23
N ARG A 320 30.58 3.61 5.51
CA ARG A 320 31.89 4.26 5.29
C ARG A 320 32.45 5.02 6.50
N ASP A 321 31.61 5.41 7.45
CA ASP A 321 31.99 6.22 8.62
C ASP A 321 31.59 5.51 9.93
N GLN A 322 32.04 4.26 10.11
CA GLN A 322 31.94 3.50 11.38
C GLN A 322 32.73 4.18 12.52
N ARG A 323 32.35 5.41 12.86
CA ARG A 323 32.82 6.11 14.04
C ARG A 323 31.80 5.83 15.15
N PRO A 324 32.23 5.37 16.33
CA PRO A 324 31.34 5.08 17.47
C PRO A 324 30.52 6.29 17.94
N ASN A 325 30.85 7.50 17.46
CA ASN A 325 30.12 8.73 17.77
C ASN A 325 28.84 8.91 16.92
N ASN A 326 28.78 8.36 15.70
CA ASN A 326 27.60 8.48 14.83
C ASN A 326 26.42 7.65 15.35
N ASP A 327 26.70 6.47 15.93
CA ASP A 327 25.68 5.57 16.45
C ASP A 327 25.02 6.13 17.72
N ARG A 328 25.84 6.71 18.61
CA ARG A 328 25.34 7.44 19.79
C ARG A 328 24.54 8.67 19.41
N VAL A 329 24.92 9.37 18.35
CA VAL A 329 24.15 10.50 17.82
C VAL A 329 22.83 10.01 17.21
N ALA A 330 22.83 8.90 16.47
CA ALA A 330 21.61 8.29 15.93
C ALA A 330 20.66 7.85 17.06
N LEU A 331 21.18 7.20 18.10
CA LEU A 331 20.41 6.77 19.26
C LEU A 331 19.78 7.95 20.01
N LYS A 332 20.55 9.02 20.26
CA LYS A 332 20.02 10.27 20.84
C LYS A 332 18.94 10.91 19.96
N LYS A 333 19.12 10.92 18.63
CA LYS A 333 18.11 11.42 17.68
C LYS A 333 16.83 10.60 17.74
N ILE A 334 16.94 9.27 17.83
CA ILE A 334 15.80 8.36 17.95
C ILE A 334 15.04 8.59 19.26
N GLU A 335 15.74 8.74 20.37
CA GLU A 335 15.13 9.01 21.68
C GLU A 335 14.43 10.37 21.71
N LEU A 336 15.07 11.41 21.17
CA LEU A 336 14.49 12.74 21.03
C LEU A 336 13.24 12.70 20.16
N ALA A 337 13.30 12.01 19.02
CA ALA A 337 12.16 11.82 18.13
C ALA A 337 11.03 11.05 18.82
N GLY A 338 11.34 10.04 19.65
CA GLY A 338 10.36 9.34 20.48
C GLY A 338 9.64 10.27 21.46
N LYS A 339 10.37 11.12 22.18
CA LYS A 339 9.80 12.13 23.09
C LYS A 339 8.91 13.14 22.33
N MET A 340 9.37 13.61 21.18
CA MET A 340 8.62 14.54 20.32
C MET A 340 7.34 13.92 19.75
N LEU A 341 7.37 12.64 19.36
CA LEU A 341 6.22 11.91 18.86
C LEU A 341 5.14 11.74 19.94
N GLY A 342 5.56 11.42 21.17
CA GLY A 342 4.67 11.36 22.33
C GLY A 342 3.97 12.70 22.57
N ARG A 343 4.71 13.81 22.48
CA ARG A 343 4.15 15.17 22.57
C ARG A 343 3.19 15.49 21.42
N ALA A 344 3.54 15.15 20.19
CA ALA A 344 2.69 15.37 19.01
C ALA A 344 1.36 14.60 19.14
N SER A 345 1.40 13.35 19.59
CA SER A 345 0.22 12.52 19.87
C SER A 345 -0.70 13.14 20.93
N ARG A 346 -0.12 13.59 22.06
CA ARG A 346 -0.86 14.24 23.15
C ARG A 346 -1.53 15.54 22.69
N LEU A 347 -0.85 16.31 21.85
CA LEU A 347 -1.39 17.54 21.26
C LEU A 347 -2.52 17.25 20.28
N ALA A 348 -2.40 16.21 19.45
CA ALA A 348 -3.39 15.84 18.44
C ALA A 348 -4.75 15.42 19.04
N ARG A 349 -4.77 14.80 20.23
CA ARG A 349 -6.02 14.35 20.87
C ARG A 349 -6.96 15.53 21.25
N PRO A 350 -8.28 15.43 21.01
CA PRO A 350 -9.24 16.44 21.45
C PRO A 350 -9.29 16.49 22.99
N GLY A 351 -9.34 17.71 23.55
CA GLY A 351 -9.41 17.94 24.99
C GLY A 351 -10.58 18.85 25.32
N GLY A 352 -11.53 18.37 26.12
CA GLY A 352 -12.56 19.18 26.75
C GLY A 352 -12.04 19.92 28.01
N PRO A 353 -12.82 20.88 28.55
CA PRO A 353 -12.37 21.84 29.57
C PRO A 353 -11.87 21.20 30.88
N GLY A 354 -12.40 20.06 31.29
CA GLY A 354 -11.97 19.35 32.51
C GLY A 354 -10.58 18.67 32.43
N ARG A 355 -9.97 18.58 31.23
CA ARG A 355 -8.62 18.01 31.06
C ARG A 355 -7.49 19.03 31.16
N PHE A 356 -7.77 20.32 31.16
CA PHE A 356 -6.70 21.34 31.18
C PHE A 356 -6.05 21.42 32.56
N VAL A 357 -6.86 21.35 33.62
CA VAL A 357 -6.39 21.31 35.02
C VAL A 357 -5.60 20.01 35.29
N ASN A 358 -6.14 18.85 34.88
CA ASN A 358 -5.44 17.56 35.05
C ASN A 358 -4.11 17.50 34.27
N ARG A 359 -4.03 18.14 33.09
CA ARG A 359 -2.76 18.22 32.33
C ARG A 359 -1.72 19.10 33.01
N ILE A 360 -2.14 20.19 33.66
CA ILE A 360 -1.22 21.06 34.40
C ILE A 360 -0.70 20.32 35.62
N THR A 361 -1.55 19.60 36.35
CA THR A 361 -1.11 18.77 37.48
C THR A 361 -0.18 17.64 37.04
N ASP A 362 -0.48 16.94 35.94
CA ASP A 362 0.41 15.91 35.38
C ASP A 362 1.77 16.50 34.96
N GLU A 363 1.79 17.68 34.33
CA GLU A 363 3.02 18.33 33.90
C GLU A 363 3.84 18.87 35.09
N ILE A 364 3.18 19.26 36.18
CA ILE A 364 3.82 19.63 37.46
C ILE A 364 4.51 18.42 38.09
N GLU A 365 3.85 17.27 38.13
CA GLU A 365 4.43 16.03 38.68
C GLU A 365 5.62 15.53 37.84
N ASN A 366 5.50 15.57 36.51
CA ASN A 366 6.60 15.20 35.62
C ASN A 366 7.81 16.13 35.79
N THR A 367 7.58 17.45 35.87
CA THR A 367 8.66 18.42 36.07
C THR A 367 9.32 18.26 37.45
N ARG A 368 8.57 17.84 38.48
CA ARG A 368 9.13 17.48 39.80
C ARG A 368 10.02 16.24 39.75
N ALA A 369 9.62 15.22 38.99
CA ALA A 369 10.44 14.03 38.79
C ALA A 369 11.77 14.37 38.09
N GLU A 370 11.72 15.20 37.03
CA GLU A 370 12.91 15.68 36.31
C GLU A 370 13.84 16.51 37.22
N ILE A 371 13.29 17.37 38.07
CA ILE A 371 14.06 18.11 39.09
C ILE A 371 14.78 17.15 40.05
N SER A 372 14.09 16.13 40.55
CA SER A 372 14.65 15.17 41.51
C SER A 372 15.78 14.36 40.88
N GLU A 373 15.57 13.87 39.66
CA GLU A 373 16.59 13.16 38.89
C GLU A 373 17.82 14.03 38.66
N LEU A 374 17.63 15.29 38.24
CA LEU A 374 18.75 16.21 38.01
C LEU A 374 19.47 16.58 39.31
N ARG A 375 18.76 16.63 40.44
CA ARG A 375 19.33 16.90 41.76
C ARG A 375 20.20 15.73 42.25
N GLU A 376 19.82 14.49 41.95
CA GLU A 376 20.63 13.30 42.24
C GLU A 376 21.94 13.27 41.43
N THR A 377 21.98 13.92 40.26
CA THR A 377 23.21 14.06 39.46
C THR A 377 24.17 15.14 39.96
N LEU A 378 23.77 15.97 40.93
CA LEU A 378 24.64 16.99 41.52
C LEU A 378 25.64 16.35 42.49
N THR A 379 26.91 16.61 42.26
CA THR A 379 28.04 16.28 43.14
C THR A 379 28.64 17.56 43.74
N THR A 380 29.49 17.44 44.77
CA THR A 380 30.16 18.58 45.45
C THR A 380 30.99 19.46 44.51
N ASP A 381 31.43 18.94 43.36
CA ASP A 381 32.20 19.65 42.33
C ASP A 381 31.32 20.25 41.20
N SER A 382 29.99 20.20 41.34
CA SER A 382 29.07 20.69 40.32
C SER A 382 29.02 22.22 40.27
N PRO A 383 28.84 22.85 39.08
CA PRO A 383 28.81 24.31 38.96
C PRO A 383 27.68 24.92 39.82
N ALA A 384 28.00 25.94 40.62
CA ALA A 384 27.05 26.61 41.51
C ALA A 384 25.78 27.08 40.76
N ASP A 385 25.94 27.52 39.51
CA ASP A 385 24.84 28.01 38.66
C ASP A 385 23.84 26.92 38.25
N ALA A 386 24.28 25.66 38.13
CA ALA A 386 23.38 24.54 37.88
C ALA A 386 22.49 24.27 39.09
N ASN A 387 23.07 24.35 40.30
CA ASN A 387 22.33 24.21 41.55
C ASN A 387 21.33 25.37 41.73
N VAL A 388 21.71 26.61 41.40
CA VAL A 388 20.81 27.78 41.43
C VAL A 388 19.63 27.58 40.47
N LEU A 389 19.86 27.14 39.23
CA LEU A 389 18.80 26.93 38.25
C LEU A 389 17.84 25.78 38.64
N ILE A 390 18.35 24.74 39.29
CA ILE A 390 17.51 23.66 39.84
C ILE A 390 16.63 24.20 40.98
N ARG A 391 17.18 25.00 41.89
CA ARG A 391 16.40 25.67 42.95
C ARG A 391 15.36 26.64 42.39
N MET A 392 15.68 27.36 41.32
CA MET A 392 14.70 28.22 40.63
C MET A 392 13.58 27.40 40.00
N SER A 393 13.89 26.26 39.41
CA SER A 393 12.88 25.34 38.87
C SER A 393 11.98 24.79 39.98
N GLU A 394 12.56 24.37 41.11
CA GLU A 394 11.83 23.92 42.31
C GLU A 394 10.87 24.98 42.85
N PHE A 395 11.36 26.23 42.93
CA PHE A 395 10.56 27.34 43.41
C PHE A 395 9.36 27.60 42.50
N VAL A 396 9.60 27.71 41.20
CA VAL A 396 8.57 28.04 40.21
C VAL A 396 7.56 26.90 40.05
N ILE A 397 7.99 25.63 40.12
CA ILE A 397 7.05 24.50 40.03
C ILE A 397 6.16 24.37 41.28
N LYS A 398 6.68 24.74 42.46
CA LYS A 398 5.88 24.82 43.70
C LYS A 398 4.80 25.89 43.59
N ARG A 399 5.13 27.05 43.01
CA ARG A 399 4.18 28.13 42.75
C ARG A 399 3.15 27.76 41.67
N ALA A 400 3.58 27.05 40.62
CA ALA A 400 2.68 26.53 39.59
C ALA A 400 1.63 25.56 40.16
N ASP A 401 2.01 24.71 41.12
CA ASP A 401 1.08 23.83 41.85
C ASP A 401 0.07 24.61 42.70
N GLN A 402 0.52 25.64 43.41
CA GLN A 402 -0.38 26.52 44.17
C GLN A 402 -1.38 27.26 43.26
N ALA A 403 -0.91 27.79 42.13
CA ALA A 403 -1.76 28.45 41.13
C ALA A 403 -2.77 27.47 40.51
N ALA A 404 -2.36 26.24 40.21
CA ALA A 404 -3.23 25.19 39.68
C ALA A 404 -4.34 24.81 40.67
N ARG A 405 -4.00 24.64 41.95
CA ARG A 405 -4.96 24.32 43.02
C ARG A 405 -5.97 25.44 43.27
N ARG A 406 -5.57 26.70 43.09
CA ARG A 406 -6.45 27.88 43.17
C ARG A 406 -7.27 28.13 41.89
N GLY A 407 -7.12 27.30 40.85
CA GLY A 407 -7.87 27.39 39.59
C GLY A 407 -7.25 28.32 38.53
N PHE A 408 -6.12 28.97 38.82
CA PHE A 408 -5.42 29.88 37.90
C PHE A 408 -4.57 29.11 36.86
N SER A 409 -5.26 28.44 35.94
CA SER A 409 -4.65 27.53 34.96
C SER A 409 -3.61 28.18 34.03
N LYS A 410 -3.78 29.45 33.67
CA LYS A 410 -2.84 30.18 32.79
C LYS A 410 -1.51 30.46 33.50
N LEU A 411 -1.59 30.93 34.75
CA LEU A 411 -0.42 31.22 35.59
C LEU A 411 0.34 29.93 35.92
N ALA A 412 -0.38 28.85 36.20
CA ALA A 412 0.22 27.54 36.44
C ALA A 412 1.00 27.01 35.22
N LEU A 413 0.45 27.17 34.00
CA LEU A 413 1.13 26.78 32.77
C LEU A 413 2.40 27.61 32.51
N GLU A 414 2.33 28.92 32.73
CA GLU A 414 3.51 29.80 32.58
C GLU A 414 4.61 29.44 33.57
N GLY A 415 4.24 29.07 34.81
CA GLY A 415 5.16 28.53 35.81
C GLY A 415 5.82 27.22 35.37
N VAL A 416 5.05 26.25 34.90
CA VAL A 416 5.60 24.97 34.39
C VAL A 416 6.58 25.20 33.24
N LEU A 417 6.25 26.07 32.29
CA LEU A 417 7.13 26.38 31.16
C LEU A 417 8.41 27.10 31.59
N ALA A 418 8.35 27.95 32.62
CA ALA A 418 9.53 28.60 33.19
C ALA A 418 10.43 27.59 33.93
N ALA A 419 9.85 26.69 34.72
CA ALA A 419 10.58 25.61 35.40
C ALA A 419 11.33 24.70 34.40
N GLN A 420 10.66 24.25 33.33
CA GLN A 420 11.28 23.45 32.27
C GLN A 420 12.43 24.18 31.55
N LYS A 421 12.33 25.50 31.37
CA LYS A 421 13.43 26.31 30.79
C LYS A 421 14.64 26.36 31.71
N PHE A 422 14.43 26.46 33.03
CA PHE A 422 15.53 26.43 34.00
C PHE A 422 16.20 25.06 34.04
N LEU A 423 15.42 23.97 34.02
CA LEU A 423 15.95 22.60 33.98
C LEU A 423 16.77 22.33 32.72
N THR A 424 16.23 22.65 31.55
CA THR A 424 16.95 22.47 30.27
C THR A 424 18.28 23.24 30.26
N ARG A 425 18.35 24.37 30.97
CA ARG A 425 19.56 25.17 31.10
C ARG A 425 20.52 24.59 32.14
N ALA A 426 20.03 24.10 33.27
CA ALA A 426 20.82 23.40 34.28
C ALA A 426 21.46 22.13 33.70
N GLU A 427 20.69 21.31 32.98
CA GLU A 427 21.17 20.13 32.24
C GLU A 427 22.29 20.48 31.26
N ARG A 428 22.14 21.60 30.55
CA ARG A 428 23.18 22.06 29.60
C ARG A 428 24.47 22.45 30.32
N ILE A 429 24.38 23.08 31.50
CA ILE A 429 25.55 23.46 32.30
C ILE A 429 26.21 22.22 32.93
N LEU A 430 25.42 21.22 33.35
CA LEU A 430 25.96 19.95 33.83
C LEU A 430 26.60 19.14 32.69
N GLY A 431 26.04 19.21 31.48
CA GLY A 431 26.55 18.52 30.29
C GLY A 431 27.69 19.22 29.54
N SER A 432 27.99 20.48 29.84
CA SER A 432 29.08 21.23 29.22
C SER A 432 30.01 21.78 30.30
N LYS A 433 31.31 21.46 30.26
CA LYS A 433 32.34 22.02 31.14
C LYS A 433 32.62 23.51 30.87
N GLN A 434 31.60 24.31 30.55
CA GLN A 434 31.75 25.75 30.37
C GLN A 434 31.41 26.46 31.70
N PRO A 435 32.33 27.27 32.25
CA PRO A 435 32.00 28.14 33.37
C PRO A 435 30.99 29.18 32.88
N SER A 436 29.87 29.25 33.60
CA SER A 436 28.74 30.11 33.29
C SER A 436 29.03 31.57 33.65
N ALA A 437 28.71 32.47 32.72
CA ALA A 437 28.93 33.92 32.84
C ALA A 437 27.74 34.65 33.48
N ILE A 438 27.06 34.04 34.47
CA ILE A 438 25.87 34.64 35.08
C ILE A 438 26.15 34.94 36.55
N SER A 439 26.26 36.22 36.91
CA SER A 439 26.37 36.64 38.30
C SER A 439 25.13 36.17 39.08
N GLY A 440 25.36 35.35 40.11
CA GLY A 440 24.34 34.88 41.04
C GLY A 440 23.53 36.02 41.65
N ASP A 441 24.13 37.19 41.84
CA ASP A 441 23.47 38.39 42.37
C ASP A 441 22.40 38.94 41.43
N LYS A 442 22.62 38.89 40.10
CA LYS A 442 21.59 39.28 39.12
C LYS A 442 20.43 38.31 39.07
N ILE A 443 20.66 37.03 39.38
CA ILE A 443 19.61 36.02 39.47
C ILE A 443 18.80 36.20 40.75
N GLN A 444 19.48 36.41 41.89
CA GLN A 444 18.83 36.65 43.17
C GLN A 444 18.00 37.94 43.16
N LEU A 445 18.51 39.00 42.53
CA LEU A 445 17.77 40.24 42.33
C LEU A 445 16.48 40.00 41.51
N ARG A 446 16.54 39.19 40.46
CA ARG A 446 15.36 38.84 39.65
C ARG A 446 14.37 37.94 40.40
N LEU A 447 14.84 37.07 41.29
CA LEU A 447 13.97 36.26 42.15
C LEU A 447 13.21 37.15 43.12
N ASN A 448 13.89 38.09 43.77
CA ASN A 448 13.26 39.05 44.67
C ASN A 448 12.26 39.96 43.94
N GLN A 449 12.60 40.44 42.74
CA GLN A 449 11.68 41.25 41.91
C GLN A 449 10.44 40.48 41.45
N LEU A 450 10.59 39.17 41.18
CA LEU A 450 9.46 38.30 40.86
C LEU A 450 8.58 38.06 42.10
N ASP A 451 9.17 37.87 43.28
CA ASP A 451 8.43 37.73 44.53
C ASP A 451 7.64 39.00 44.86
N GLU A 452 8.22 40.17 44.66
CA GLU A 452 7.60 41.47 44.93
C GLU A 452 6.44 41.77 43.95
N ALA A 453 6.65 41.53 42.65
CA ALA A 453 5.61 41.71 41.63
C ALA A 453 4.44 40.72 41.76
N ILE A 454 4.69 39.53 42.31
CA ILE A 454 3.66 38.52 42.57
C ILE A 454 2.90 38.84 43.86
N ALA A 455 3.57 39.33 44.90
CA ALA A 455 2.90 39.81 46.13
C ALA A 455 1.95 40.98 45.82
N GLU A 456 2.37 41.96 45.01
CA GLU A 456 1.49 43.04 44.54
C GLU A 456 0.30 42.53 43.72
N ALA A 457 0.47 41.46 42.96
CA ALA A 457 -0.61 40.86 42.17
C ALA A 457 -1.58 40.04 43.04
N GLU A 458 -1.11 39.44 44.13
CA GLU A 458 -1.94 38.74 45.11
C GLU A 458 -2.77 39.73 45.95
N ASP A 459 -2.21 40.87 46.36
CA ASP A 459 -2.94 41.92 47.10
C ASP A 459 -4.05 42.57 46.26
N ARG A 460 -3.78 42.86 44.98
CA ARG A 460 -4.79 43.44 44.07
C ARG A 460 -5.99 42.54 43.77
N VAL A 461 -5.87 41.23 44.02
CA VAL A 461 -6.95 40.25 43.83
C VAL A 461 -7.74 40.00 45.12
N LEU A 462 -7.19 40.38 46.28
CA LEU A 462 -7.88 40.29 47.57
C LEU A 462 -8.70 41.56 47.89
N ASP A 463 -8.39 42.70 47.28
CA ASP A 463 -9.14 43.96 47.36
C ASP A 463 -10.25 44.12 46.29
N SER A 464 -10.46 43.11 45.43
CA SER A 464 -11.54 43.03 44.43
C SER A 464 -12.52 41.92 44.74
#